data_AF-A0A1L7JNY3-F1
#
_entry.id   AF-A0A1L7JNY3-F1
#
_cell.length_a   1.000
_cell.length_b   1.000
_cell.length_c   1.000
_cell.angle_alpha   90.00
_cell.angle_beta   90.00
_cell.angle_gamma   90.00
#
_symmetry.space_group_name_H-M   'P 1'
#
loop_
_entity.id
_entity.type
_entity.pdbx_description
1 polymer ?
#
loop_
_entity_poly.entity_id
_entity_poly.type
_entity_poly.pdbx_seq_one_letter_code
_entity_poly.pdbx_strand_id
1 'polypeptide(L)'
;MTRQLVENTDKFIKDNIDDVKTAVKTKDLLREKLKKEDTINIEDITDEIFKDETLKQEFINFNYENNIDKPIEVDKEFVTKIVNTLKFKLNKNITLSIPEDIYSDINSFEVRDNGDGTANIIIKDVSTIR
;
A
#
# COMPACT_ATOMS: atom_id res chain seq x y z
N MET A 1 5.68 4.66 -15.43
CA MET A 1 4.51 5.25 -14.75
C MET A 1 4.03 4.40 -13.58
N THR A 2 3.82 3.09 -13.74
CA THR A 2 3.39 2.21 -12.62
C THR A 2 4.26 2.30 -11.38
N ARG A 3 5.59 2.23 -11.54
CA ARG A 3 6.54 2.41 -10.43
C ARG A 3 6.42 3.76 -9.75
N GLN A 4 6.23 4.81 -10.54
CA GLN A 4 6.08 6.17 -10.03
C GLN A 4 4.78 6.33 -9.24
N LEU A 5 3.67 5.71 -9.68
CA LEU A 5 2.42 5.69 -8.93
C LEU A 5 2.61 5.03 -7.55
N VAL A 6 3.34 3.91 -7.50
CA VAL A 6 3.66 3.23 -6.22
C VAL A 6 4.51 4.12 -5.32
N GLU A 7 5.55 4.75 -5.87
CA GLU A 7 6.44 5.65 -5.11
C GLU A 7 5.70 6.92 -4.63
N ASN A 8 4.85 7.50 -5.47
CA ASN A 8 3.98 8.61 -5.12
C ASN A 8 3.03 8.24 -3.99
N THR A 9 2.40 7.06 -4.07
CA THR A 9 1.48 6.57 -3.04
C THR A 9 2.21 6.38 -1.70
N ASP A 10 3.39 5.75 -1.71
CA ASP A 10 4.21 5.59 -0.51
C ASP A 10 4.59 6.94 0.11
N LYS A 11 4.93 7.94 -0.71
CA LYS A 11 5.26 9.29 -0.26
C LYS A 11 4.03 10.01 0.30
N PHE A 12 2.90 9.96 -0.39
CA PHE A 12 1.67 10.60 0.04
C PHE A 12 1.18 10.05 1.39
N ILE A 13 1.19 8.72 1.55
CA ILE A 13 0.84 8.07 2.82
C ILE A 13 1.73 8.60 3.95
N LYS A 14 3.04 8.64 3.72
CA LYS A 14 4.00 9.08 4.73
C LYS A 14 3.77 10.53 5.16
N ASP A 15 3.42 11.40 4.23
CA ASP A 15 3.35 12.84 4.47
C ASP A 15 1.95 13.30 4.94
N ASN A 16 0.88 12.52 4.69
CA ASN A 16 -0.52 12.95 4.91
C ASN A 16 -1.40 11.95 5.69
N ILE A 17 -0.96 10.70 5.91
CA ILE A 17 -1.78 9.66 6.57
C ILE A 17 -1.10 9.21 7.86
N ASP A 18 -1.66 9.68 8.99
CA ASP A 18 -1.15 9.32 10.32
C ASP A 18 -1.66 7.95 10.82
N ASP A 19 -2.81 7.50 10.33
CA ASP A 19 -3.41 6.25 10.78
C ASP A 19 -2.92 5.04 9.96
N VAL A 20 -2.35 4.07 10.68
CA VAL A 20 -1.75 2.87 10.07
C VAL A 20 -2.78 2.08 9.26
N LYS A 21 -4.04 2.07 9.70
CA LYS A 21 -5.11 1.32 9.03
C LYS A 21 -5.40 1.86 7.63
N THR A 22 -5.55 3.18 7.48
CA THR A 22 -5.74 3.82 6.17
C THR A 22 -4.48 3.67 5.33
N ALA A 23 -3.30 3.85 5.91
CA ALA A 23 -2.03 3.62 5.21
C ALA A 23 -1.95 2.21 4.60
N VAL A 24 -2.28 1.17 5.37
CA VAL A 24 -2.32 -0.22 4.91
C VAL A 24 -3.40 -0.42 3.84
N LYS A 25 -4.63 0.03 4.10
CA LYS A 25 -5.76 -0.09 3.16
C LYS A 25 -5.44 0.54 1.79
N THR A 26 -4.85 1.74 1.79
CA THR A 26 -4.42 2.45 0.57
C THR A 26 -3.44 1.60 -0.25
N LYS A 27 -2.44 1.00 0.40
CA LYS A 27 -1.45 0.16 -0.28
C LYS A 27 -2.05 -1.14 -0.81
N ASP A 28 -2.92 -1.77 -0.05
CA ASP A 28 -3.55 -3.03 -0.43
C ASP A 28 -4.47 -2.83 -1.65
N LEU A 29 -5.29 -1.78 -1.63
CA LEU A 29 -6.21 -1.49 -2.72
C LEU A 29 -5.46 -1.11 -4.01
N LEU A 30 -4.40 -0.29 -3.90
CA LEU A 30 -3.55 0.00 -5.06
C LEU A 30 -2.93 -1.28 -5.63
N ARG A 31 -2.41 -2.17 -4.78
CA ARG A 31 -1.83 -3.46 -5.22
C ARG A 31 -2.88 -4.33 -5.91
N GLU A 32 -4.08 -4.43 -5.35
CA GLU A 32 -5.18 -5.19 -5.92
C GLU A 32 -5.55 -4.69 -7.32
N LYS A 33 -5.67 -3.37 -7.48
CA LYS A 33 -5.95 -2.70 -8.76
C LYS A 33 -4.86 -2.97 -9.78
N LEU A 34 -3.60 -2.79 -9.40
CA LEU A 34 -2.45 -3.07 -10.26
C LEU A 34 -2.39 -4.54 -10.73
N LYS A 35 -2.83 -5.49 -9.89
CA LYS A 35 -2.93 -6.91 -10.29
C LYS A 35 -4.02 -7.11 -11.34
N LYS A 36 -5.22 -6.57 -11.09
CA LYS A 36 -6.45 -6.88 -11.85
C LYS A 36 -6.59 -6.10 -13.16
N GLU A 37 -6.12 -4.86 -13.19
CA GLU A 37 -6.42 -3.92 -14.27
C GLU A 37 -5.19 -3.66 -15.14
N ASP A 38 -5.38 -3.57 -16.45
CA ASP A 38 -4.29 -3.27 -17.40
C ASP A 38 -4.02 -1.78 -17.52
N THR A 39 -5.00 -0.95 -17.13
CA THR A 39 -4.90 0.50 -17.12
C THR A 39 -5.48 1.01 -15.82
N ILE A 40 -4.85 2.04 -15.26
CA ILE A 40 -5.20 2.60 -13.97
C ILE A 40 -5.54 4.07 -14.14
N ASN A 41 -6.72 4.48 -13.70
CA ASN A 41 -7.11 5.87 -13.53
C ASN A 41 -6.94 6.27 -12.06
N ILE A 42 -6.28 7.39 -11.79
CA ILE A 42 -6.05 7.85 -10.42
C ILE A 42 -7.35 8.23 -9.74
N GLU A 43 -8.31 8.84 -10.44
CA GLU A 43 -9.58 9.28 -9.87
C GLU A 43 -10.38 8.08 -9.36
N ASP A 44 -10.50 7.03 -10.19
CA ASP A 44 -11.22 5.79 -9.85
C ASP A 44 -10.65 5.10 -8.60
N ILE A 45 -9.32 5.00 -8.51
CA ILE A 45 -8.65 4.42 -7.34
C ILE A 45 -8.86 5.26 -6.09
N THR A 46 -8.81 6.58 -6.24
CA THR A 46 -8.95 7.52 -5.13
C THR A 46 -10.32 7.40 -4.48
N ASP A 47 -11.39 7.27 -5.28
CA ASP A 47 -12.76 7.10 -4.81
C ASP A 47 -12.99 5.82 -4.00
N GLU A 48 -12.24 4.75 -4.29
CA GLU A 48 -12.32 3.50 -3.55
C GLU A 48 -11.49 3.53 -2.23
N ILE A 49 -10.36 4.25 -2.25
CA ILE A 49 -9.46 4.35 -1.10
C ILE A 49 -10.05 5.25 -0.02
N PHE A 50 -10.37 6.50 -0.37
CA PHE A 50 -10.68 7.56 0.57
C PHE A 50 -12.18 7.89 0.56
N LYS A 51 -12.76 8.08 1.74
CA LYS A 51 -14.12 8.61 1.88
C LYS A 51 -14.14 10.12 2.11
N ASP A 52 -13.02 10.67 2.58
CA ASP A 52 -12.86 12.10 2.82
C ASP A 52 -12.53 12.81 1.52
N GLU A 53 -13.41 13.73 1.10
CA GLU A 53 -13.26 14.46 -0.16
C GLU A 53 -12.00 15.33 -0.22
N THR A 54 -11.50 15.82 0.92
CA THR A 54 -10.27 16.62 0.97
C THR A 54 -9.07 15.73 0.64
N LEU A 55 -8.95 14.58 1.32
CA LEU A 55 -7.87 13.61 1.05
C LEU A 55 -7.91 13.09 -0.39
N LYS A 56 -9.11 12.90 -0.95
CA LYS A 56 -9.25 12.52 -2.37
C LYS A 56 -8.59 13.56 -3.28
N GLN A 57 -8.98 14.82 -3.13
CA GLN A 57 -8.47 15.90 -3.97
C GLN A 57 -6.97 16.10 -3.78
N GLU A 58 -6.47 16.02 -2.55
CA GLU A 58 -5.03 16.09 -2.26
C GLU A 58 -4.26 14.96 -2.94
N PHE A 59 -4.77 13.72 -2.89
CA PHE A 59 -4.10 12.58 -3.53
C PHE A 59 -4.10 12.67 -5.06
N ILE A 60 -5.22 13.10 -5.66
CA ILE A 60 -5.32 13.32 -7.11
C ILE A 60 -4.34 14.42 -7.54
N ASN A 61 -4.41 15.59 -6.89
CA ASN A 61 -3.54 16.72 -7.22
C ASN A 61 -2.06 16.37 -7.06
N PHE A 62 -1.70 15.68 -5.98
CA PHE A 62 -0.34 15.21 -5.78
C PHE A 62 0.16 14.33 -6.93
N ASN A 63 -0.68 13.43 -7.46
CA ASN A 63 -0.29 12.59 -8.59
C ASN A 63 -0.25 13.37 -9.90
N TYR A 64 -1.15 14.33 -10.11
CA TYR A 64 -1.17 15.22 -11.28
C TYR A 64 0.09 16.08 -11.35
N GLU A 65 0.50 16.69 -10.23
CA GLU A 65 1.75 17.45 -10.12
C GLU A 65 2.99 16.58 -10.38
N ASN A 66 2.88 15.27 -10.16
CA ASN A 66 3.92 14.30 -10.46
C ASN A 66 3.74 13.63 -11.84
N ASN A 67 3.01 14.24 -12.78
CA ASN A 67 2.82 13.77 -14.17
C ASN A 67 2.05 12.45 -14.32
N ILE A 68 1.13 12.16 -13.39
CA ILE A 68 0.15 11.06 -13.48
C ILE A 68 -1.24 11.66 -13.64
N ASP A 69 -1.41 12.49 -14.69
CA ASP A 69 -2.63 13.24 -15.02
C ASP A 69 -3.58 12.50 -15.99
N LYS A 70 -3.19 11.30 -16.41
CA LYS A 70 -3.93 10.46 -17.36
C LYS A 70 -3.89 9.01 -16.93
N PRO A 71 -4.83 8.19 -17.43
CA PRO A 71 -4.76 6.75 -17.21
C PRO A 71 -3.41 6.17 -17.63
N ILE A 72 -2.82 5.36 -16.77
CA ILE A 72 -1.51 4.75 -17.01
C ILE A 72 -1.65 3.28 -17.36
N GLU A 73 -0.88 2.82 -18.33
CA GLU A 73 -0.73 1.38 -18.62
C GLU A 73 0.10 0.73 -17.50
N VAL A 74 -0.34 -0.46 -17.07
CA VAL A 74 0.27 -1.18 -15.95
C VAL A 74 1.42 -2.05 -16.44
N ASP A 75 2.62 -1.79 -15.94
CA ASP A 75 3.79 -2.67 -16.07
C ASP A 75 3.59 -3.94 -15.24
N LYS A 76 3.07 -5.00 -15.87
CA LYS A 76 2.75 -6.28 -15.22
C LYS A 76 3.98 -7.03 -14.71
N GLU A 77 5.14 -6.87 -15.35
CA GLU A 77 6.39 -7.47 -14.88
C GLU A 77 6.84 -6.83 -13.56
N PHE A 78 6.80 -5.50 -13.50
CA PHE A 78 7.09 -4.76 -12.27
C PHE A 78 6.08 -5.10 -11.16
N VAL A 79 4.78 -5.12 -11.48
CA VAL A 79 3.72 -5.47 -10.52
C VAL A 79 3.99 -6.85 -9.93
N THR A 80 4.22 -7.86 -10.75
CA THR A 80 4.51 -9.24 -10.30
C THR A 80 5.69 -9.25 -9.30
N LYS A 81 6.74 -8.47 -9.56
CA LYS A 81 7.90 -8.38 -8.67
C LYS A 81 7.60 -7.75 -7.31
N ILE A 82 6.76 -6.71 -7.26
CA ILE A 82 6.47 -5.97 -6.02
C ILE A 82 5.31 -6.55 -5.23
N VAL A 83 4.36 -7.21 -5.89
CA VAL A 83 3.19 -7.79 -5.21
C VAL A 83 3.57 -9.02 -4.44
N ASN A 84 4.55 -9.80 -4.90
CA ASN A 84 4.99 -11.02 -4.22
C ASN A 84 5.60 -10.78 -2.84
N THR A 85 5.86 -9.53 -2.43
CA THR A 85 6.44 -9.24 -1.12
C THR A 85 5.93 -7.92 -0.55
N LEU A 86 5.43 -7.95 0.69
CA LEU A 86 5.17 -6.75 1.47
C LEU A 86 6.39 -6.40 2.31
N LYS A 87 6.80 -5.12 2.26
CA LYS A 87 7.90 -4.58 3.05
C LYS A 87 7.36 -3.64 4.12
N PHE A 88 7.53 -4.01 5.38
CA PHE A 88 7.28 -3.14 6.52
C PHE A 88 8.60 -2.54 6.99
N LYS A 89 8.66 -1.21 7.09
CA LYS A 89 9.75 -0.51 7.76
C LYS A 89 9.28 -0.15 9.16
N LEU A 90 9.92 -0.71 10.17
CA LEU A 90 9.68 -0.37 11.57
C LEU A 90 10.78 0.57 12.06
N ASN A 91 10.51 1.25 13.18
CA ASN A 91 11.48 2.09 13.86
C ASN A 91 12.78 1.31 14.15
N LYS A 92 13.92 2.01 14.15
CA LYS A 92 15.25 1.45 14.47
C LYS A 92 15.81 0.45 13.44
N ASN A 93 15.61 0.73 12.15
CA ASN A 93 16.22 0.00 11.02
C ASN A 93 15.75 -1.46 10.84
N ILE A 94 14.61 -1.83 11.41
CA ILE A 94 14.03 -3.17 11.16
C ILE A 94 13.21 -3.11 9.87
N THR A 95 13.56 -3.97 8.92
CA THR A 95 12.77 -4.18 7.70
C THR A 95 12.28 -5.62 7.68
N LEU A 96 10.96 -5.79 7.57
CA LEU A 96 10.31 -7.09 7.46
C LEU A 96 9.80 -7.26 6.02
N SER A 97 10.15 -8.36 5.38
CA SER A 97 9.70 -8.73 4.03
C SER A 97 8.90 -10.01 4.11
N ILE A 98 7.64 -9.99 3.70
CA ILE A 98 6.71 -11.12 3.82
C ILE A 98 6.07 -11.42 2.47
N PRO A 99 6.04 -12.69 2.03
CA PRO A 99 5.31 -13.09 0.84
C PRO A 99 3.83 -12.69 0.89
N GLU A 100 3.24 -12.28 -0.23
CA GLU A 100 1.85 -11.78 -0.19
C GLU A 100 0.81 -12.84 0.15
N ASP A 101 1.02 -14.09 -0.26
CA ASP A 101 0.22 -15.22 0.16
C ASP A 101 0.21 -15.39 1.69
N ILE A 102 1.35 -15.18 2.34
CA ILE A 102 1.46 -15.19 3.81
C ILE A 102 0.82 -13.96 4.44
N TYR A 103 0.97 -12.78 3.82
CA TYR A 103 0.35 -11.55 4.31
C TYR A 103 -1.17 -11.61 4.30
N SER A 104 -1.76 -12.21 3.25
CA SER A 104 -3.20 -12.36 3.10
C SER A 104 -3.79 -13.49 3.96
N ASP A 105 -2.96 -14.38 4.51
CA ASP A 105 -3.42 -15.43 5.43
C ASP A 105 -3.41 -14.94 6.88
N ILE A 106 -4.59 -14.60 7.39
CA ILE A 106 -4.81 -14.18 8.78
C ILE A 106 -4.36 -15.22 9.81
N ASN A 107 -4.26 -16.50 9.44
CA ASN A 107 -3.77 -17.55 10.32
C ASN A 107 -2.26 -17.58 10.43
N SER A 108 -1.54 -17.01 9.46
CA SER A 108 -0.08 -16.93 9.42
C SER A 108 0.44 -15.54 9.85
N PHE A 109 -0.23 -14.47 9.42
CA PHE A 109 0.20 -13.09 9.65
C PHE A 109 -0.97 -12.14 9.94
N GLU A 110 -0.78 -11.22 10.88
CA GLU A 110 -1.79 -10.24 11.23
C GLU A 110 -1.15 -8.89 11.61
N VAL A 111 -1.69 -7.80 11.07
CA VAL A 111 -1.41 -6.43 11.54
C VAL A 111 -2.59 -5.97 12.38
N ARG A 112 -2.35 -5.63 13.65
CA ARG A 112 -3.38 -5.20 14.59
C ARG A 112 -3.17 -3.75 15.01
N ASP A 113 -4.13 -2.90 14.66
CA ASP A 113 -4.19 -1.51 15.11
C ASP A 113 -4.59 -1.46 16.60
N ASN A 114 -3.87 -0.64 17.37
CA ASN A 114 -4.11 -0.46 18.81
C ASN A 114 -5.05 0.72 19.10
N GLY A 115 -5.34 1.59 18.11
CA GLY A 115 -6.22 2.75 18.26
C GLY A 115 -5.57 3.98 18.89
N ASP A 116 -4.28 3.93 19.19
CA ASP A 116 -3.47 5.01 19.75
C ASP A 116 -2.40 5.53 18.77
N GLY A 117 -2.56 5.21 17.48
CA GLY A 117 -1.58 5.50 16.43
C GLY A 117 -0.44 4.49 16.33
N THR A 118 -0.44 3.45 17.16
CA THR A 118 0.50 2.32 17.05
C THR A 118 -0.17 1.08 16.47
N ALA A 119 0.64 0.18 15.90
CA ALA A 119 0.17 -1.11 15.41
C ALA A 119 1.14 -2.22 15.79
N ASN A 120 0.59 -3.40 16.03
CA ASN A 120 1.33 -4.62 16.32
C ASN A 120 1.36 -5.50 15.07
N ILE A 121 2.47 -6.21 14.90
CA ILE A 121 2.58 -7.29 13.92
C ILE A 121 2.60 -8.61 14.70
N ILE A 122 1.72 -9.54 14.30
CA ILE A 122 1.60 -10.87 14.90
C ILE A 122 1.96 -11.89 13.82
N ILE A 123 3.02 -12.65 14.09
CA ILE A 123 3.45 -13.78 13.26
C ILE A 123 3.05 -15.04 14.00
N LYS A 124 2.24 -15.87 13.37
CA LYS A 124 1.69 -17.12 13.93
C LYS A 124 2.52 -18.31 13.43
N ASP A 125 2.32 -19.48 14.05
CA ASP A 125 2.98 -20.74 13.69
C ASP A 125 4.52 -20.71 13.64
N VAL A 126 5.14 -19.90 14.50
CA VAL A 126 6.60 -19.85 14.64
C VAL A 126 7.11 -21.14 15.29
N SER A 127 7.73 -22.00 14.48
CA SER A 127 8.25 -23.30 14.93
C SER A 127 9.65 -23.22 15.55
N THR A 128 10.47 -22.24 15.18
CA THR A 128 11.84 -22.07 15.69
C THR A 128 12.28 -20.61 15.56
N ILE A 129 13.06 -20.12 16.53
CA ILE A 129 13.78 -18.84 16.50
C ILE A 129 15.27 -19.15 16.64
N ARG A 130 16.13 -18.59 15.78
CA ARG A 130 17.59 -18.74 15.81
C ARG A 130 18.29 -17.39 15.74
#